data_AF-A0A6C1N3B4-F1
#
_entry.id   AF-A0A6C1N3B4-F1
#
_cell.length_a   1.000
_cell.length_b   1.000
_cell.length_c   1.000
_cell.angle_alpha   90.00
_cell.angle_beta   90.00
_cell.angle_gamma   90.00
#
_symmetry.space_group_name_H-M   'P 1'
#
loop_
_entity.id
_entity.type
_entity.pdbx_description
1 polymer ?
#
loop_
_entity_poly.entity_id
_entity_poly.type
_entity_poly.pdbx_seq_one_letter_code
_entity_poly.pdbx_strand_id
1 'polypeptide(L)'
;TRQKQPLNAEQIAPYSAIVAADTSRQLRPGNAGIFSRQRTLTVSNITQKISAQIAGLGVGWLPTHQIQDALASGRLVRLQVSPPRSPVTLCMARWENHGGKAAEWFWQHCSTPGYFAQWLDPLRSDV
;
A
#
# COMPACT_ATOMS: atom_id res chain seq x y z
N THR A 1 5.88 -2.39 -19.50
CA THR A 1 6.09 -1.00 -19.97
C THR A 1 7.41 -0.92 -20.73
N ARG A 2 7.50 -0.12 -21.80
CA ARG A 2 8.75 0.04 -22.60
C ARG A 2 9.65 1.18 -22.12
N GLN A 3 9.24 1.90 -21.07
CA GLN A 3 9.98 3.01 -20.47
C GLN A 3 11.19 2.48 -19.68
N LYS A 4 12.33 3.19 -19.74
CA LYS A 4 13.53 2.86 -18.96
C LYS A 4 13.28 3.12 -17.47
N GLN A 5 13.56 2.14 -16.63
CA GLN A 5 13.44 2.24 -15.18
C GLN A 5 14.77 2.67 -14.53
N PRO A 6 14.77 3.37 -13.39
CA PRO A 6 13.60 3.76 -12.59
C PRO A 6 12.80 4.92 -13.22
N LEU A 7 11.48 4.89 -13.04
CA LEU A 7 10.57 5.91 -13.56
C LEU A 7 10.57 7.14 -12.64
N ASN A 8 10.56 8.33 -13.23
CA ASN A 8 10.31 9.58 -12.50
C ASN A 8 8.82 9.96 -12.51
N ALA A 9 8.47 11.02 -11.78
CA ALA A 9 7.09 11.51 -11.68
C ALA A 9 6.51 11.89 -13.04
N GLU A 10 7.31 12.50 -13.92
CA GLU A 10 6.91 12.98 -15.24
C GLU A 10 6.55 11.83 -16.18
N GLN A 11 7.24 10.69 -16.07
CA GLN A 11 6.94 9.47 -16.82
C GLN A 11 5.65 8.78 -16.32
N ILE A 12 5.27 9.00 -15.06
CA ILE A 12 4.09 8.36 -14.45
C ILE A 12 2.83 9.24 -14.60
N ALA A 13 2.98 10.56 -14.54
CA ALA A 13 1.88 11.53 -14.60
C ALA A 13 0.88 11.37 -15.77
N PRO A 14 1.27 10.89 -16.98
CA PRO A 14 0.34 10.63 -18.07
C PRO A 14 -0.67 9.51 -17.81
N TYR A 15 -0.37 8.60 -16.88
CA TYR A 15 -1.21 7.45 -16.57
C TYR A 15 -2.15 7.77 -15.40
N SER A 16 -3.40 7.32 -15.46
CA SER A 16 -4.35 7.52 -14.35
C SER A 16 -3.85 6.87 -13.06
N ALA A 17 -3.89 7.59 -11.94
CA ALA A 17 -3.68 7.03 -10.61
C ALA A 17 -4.96 6.36 -10.12
N ILE A 18 -4.88 5.11 -9.68
CA ILE A 18 -5.97 4.48 -8.91
C ILE A 18 -5.72 4.76 -7.43
N VAL A 19 -6.69 5.39 -6.75
CA VAL A 19 -6.60 5.72 -5.33
C VAL A 19 -7.76 5.08 -4.57
N ALA A 20 -7.48 4.48 -3.42
CA ALA A 20 -8.56 4.04 -2.53
C ALA A 20 -8.94 5.22 -1.64
N ALA A 21 -10.23 5.50 -1.52
CA ALA A 21 -10.74 6.49 -0.59
C ALA A 21 -10.38 6.08 0.85
N ASP A 22 -9.85 7.03 1.63
CA ASP A 22 -9.69 6.86 3.07
C ASP A 22 -11.08 6.94 3.73
N THR A 23 -11.39 5.98 4.59
CA THR A 23 -12.64 5.97 5.37
C THR A 23 -12.57 6.90 6.59
N SER A 24 -11.41 7.49 6.87
CA SER A 24 -11.24 8.46 7.94
C SER A 24 -12.15 9.67 7.74
N ARG A 25 -12.94 9.98 8.78
CA ARG A 25 -13.90 11.08 8.78
C ARG A 25 -13.33 12.38 9.35
N GLN A 26 -12.25 12.30 10.14
CA GLN A 26 -11.70 13.41 10.92
C GLN A 26 -10.26 13.78 10.54
N LEU A 27 -9.55 12.92 9.81
CA LEU A 27 -8.24 13.26 9.28
C LEU A 27 -8.39 14.04 7.98
N ARG A 28 -7.49 15.02 7.77
CA ARG A 28 -7.39 15.66 6.45
C ARG A 28 -7.07 14.57 5.42
N PRO A 29 -7.76 14.56 4.25
CA PRO A 29 -7.44 13.61 3.19
C PRO A 29 -5.96 13.69 2.83
N GLY A 30 -5.23 12.59 3.01
CA GLY A 30 -3.82 12.50 2.66
C GLY A 30 -3.65 12.15 1.19
N ASN A 31 -3.02 13.02 0.40
CA ASN A 31 -2.64 12.72 -0.99
C ASN A 31 -1.31 11.93 -1.03
N ALA A 32 -1.30 10.70 -0.52
CA ALA A 32 -0.09 9.90 -0.42
C ALA A 32 0.26 9.19 -1.75
N GLY A 33 1.13 9.81 -2.55
CA GLY A 33 1.72 9.23 -3.76
C GLY A 33 0.94 9.50 -5.04
N ILE A 34 0.24 10.63 -5.12
CA ILE A 34 -0.35 11.18 -6.34
C ILE A 34 0.63 12.22 -6.90
N PHE A 35 0.99 12.10 -8.19
CA PHE A 35 1.85 13.08 -8.84
C PHE A 35 1.02 14.33 -9.23
N SER A 36 1.64 15.51 -9.22
CA SER A 36 0.95 16.74 -9.60
C SER A 36 0.36 16.60 -11.01
N ARG A 37 -0.93 16.96 -11.16
CA ARG A 37 -1.68 16.91 -12.44
C ARG A 37 -2.00 15.51 -12.99
N GLN A 38 -1.84 14.45 -12.21
CA GLN A 38 -2.24 13.10 -12.62
C GLN A 38 -3.76 12.90 -12.54
N ARG A 39 -4.39 12.36 -13.60
CA ARG A 39 -5.81 11.96 -13.57
C ARG A 39 -6.00 10.90 -12.51
N THR A 40 -7.06 11.01 -11.70
CA THR A 40 -7.27 10.12 -10.55
C THR A 40 -8.61 9.39 -10.68
N LEU A 41 -8.58 8.07 -10.51
CA LEU A 41 -9.75 7.21 -10.39
C LEU A 41 -9.83 6.72 -8.94
N THR A 42 -10.86 7.18 -8.23
CA THR A 42 -11.09 6.81 -6.83
C THR A 42 -11.94 5.55 -6.74
N VAL A 43 -11.50 4.60 -5.93
CA VAL A 43 -12.22 3.36 -5.60
C VAL A 43 -12.50 3.30 -4.09
N SER A 44 -13.40 2.40 -3.67
CA SER A 44 -13.86 2.35 -2.28
C SER A 44 -12.94 1.59 -1.33
N ASN A 45 -12.07 0.70 -1.83
CA ASN A 45 -11.16 -0.10 -0.99
C ASN A 45 -9.95 -0.64 -1.79
N ILE A 46 -9.01 -1.28 -1.09
CA ILE A 46 -7.79 -1.85 -1.67
C ILE A 46 -8.09 -2.99 -2.65
N THR A 47 -9.08 -3.84 -2.39
CA THR A 47 -9.46 -4.94 -3.29
C THR A 47 -9.90 -4.41 -4.66
N GLN A 48 -10.71 -3.35 -4.68
CA GLN A 48 -11.10 -2.66 -5.90
C GLN A 48 -9.90 -1.98 -6.57
N LYS A 49 -8.97 -1.43 -5.78
CA LYS A 49 -7.73 -0.82 -6.29
C LYS A 49 -6.86 -1.84 -7.03
N ILE A 50 -6.70 -3.03 -6.46
CA ILE A 50 -5.97 -4.15 -7.08
C ILE A 50 -6.67 -4.57 -8.37
N SER A 51 -7.98 -4.79 -8.33
CA SER A 51 -8.76 -5.24 -9.49
C SER A 51 -8.72 -4.23 -10.65
N ALA A 52 -8.83 -2.93 -10.35
CA ALA A 52 -8.72 -1.87 -11.35
C ALA A 52 -7.33 -1.80 -12.01
N GLN A 53 -6.26 -2.04 -11.25
CA GLN A 53 -4.90 -2.09 -11.80
C GLN A 53 -4.67 -3.35 -12.65
N ILE A 54 -5.18 -4.51 -12.22
CA ILE A 54 -5.15 -5.74 -13.02
C ILE A 54 -5.89 -5.54 -14.35
N ALA A 55 -7.02 -4.83 -14.33
CA ALA A 55 -7.78 -4.48 -15.53
C ALA A 55 -7.13 -3.38 -16.40
N GLY A 56 -5.98 -2.83 -15.99
CA GLY A 56 -5.24 -1.83 -16.76
C GLY A 56 -5.83 -0.42 -16.72
N LEU A 57 -6.71 -0.11 -15.77
CA LEU A 57 -7.38 1.19 -15.68
C LEU A 57 -6.48 2.32 -15.15
N GLY A 58 -5.31 1.98 -14.62
CA GLY A 58 -4.35 2.94 -14.08
C GLY A 58 -3.22 2.29 -13.31
N VAL A 59 -2.43 3.13 -12.64
CA VAL A 59 -1.25 2.75 -11.87
C VAL A 59 -1.38 3.20 -10.42
N GLY A 60 -0.57 2.62 -9.53
CA GLY A 60 -0.47 3.09 -8.16
C GLY A 60 0.19 2.08 -7.24
N TRP A 61 0.41 2.49 -5.99
CA TRP A 61 1.03 1.65 -4.97
C TRP A 61 0.05 0.63 -4.40
N LEU A 62 0.47 -0.63 -4.31
CA LEU A 62 -0.32 -1.74 -3.76
C LEU A 62 0.45 -2.45 -2.63
N PRO A 63 -0.25 -2.98 -1.62
CA PRO A 63 0.39 -3.79 -0.57
C PRO A 63 0.86 -5.13 -1.15
N THR A 64 2.16 -5.40 -1.07
CA THR A 64 2.79 -6.57 -1.70
C THR A 64 2.15 -7.90 -1.27
N HIS A 65 1.79 -8.05 0.00
CA HIS A 65 1.19 -9.28 0.54
C HIS A 65 -0.16 -9.66 -0.11
N GLN A 66 -0.89 -8.70 -0.71
CA GLN A 66 -2.19 -8.97 -1.37
C GLN A 66 -2.07 -9.23 -2.87
N ILE A 67 -0.88 -9.07 -3.45
CA ILE A 67 -0.68 -9.11 -4.91
C ILE A 67 0.38 -10.11 -5.35
N GLN A 68 0.87 -10.98 -4.46
CA GLN A 68 1.91 -11.96 -4.77
C GLN A 68 1.51 -12.84 -5.96
N ASP A 69 0.29 -13.38 -5.95
CA ASP A 69 -0.22 -14.20 -7.06
C ASP A 69 -0.33 -13.43 -8.37
N ALA A 70 -0.74 -12.15 -8.31
CA ALA A 70 -0.87 -11.31 -9.49
C ALA A 70 0.50 -10.92 -10.07
N LEU A 71 1.52 -10.78 -9.22
CA LEU A 71 2.91 -10.59 -9.64
C LEU A 71 3.47 -11.88 -10.25
N ALA A 72 3.28 -13.03 -9.57
CA ALA A 72 3.77 -14.32 -10.02
C ALA A 72 3.14 -14.74 -11.37
N SER A 73 1.85 -14.45 -11.57
CA SER A 73 1.15 -14.75 -12.82
C SER A 73 1.34 -13.68 -13.91
N GLY A 74 2.12 -12.62 -13.67
CA GLY A 74 2.34 -11.52 -14.60
C GLY A 74 1.12 -10.63 -14.89
N ARG A 75 0.03 -10.77 -14.12
CA ARG A 75 -1.15 -9.87 -14.20
C ARG A 75 -0.83 -8.45 -13.72
N LEU A 76 0.12 -8.34 -12.80
CA LEU A 76 0.70 -7.08 -12.35
C LEU A 76 2.22 -7.12 -12.56
N VAL A 77 2.79 -5.97 -12.86
CA VAL A 77 4.24 -5.80 -13.01
C VAL A 77 4.70 -4.70 -12.07
N ARG A 78 5.70 -5.01 -11.24
CA ARG A 78 6.33 -4.03 -10.37
C ARG A 78 7.22 -3.09 -11.18
N LEU A 79 7.10 -1.79 -10.93
CA LEU A 79 7.91 -0.75 -11.55
C LEU A 79 8.83 -0.12 -10.49
N GLN A 80 10.10 0.08 -10.82
CA GLN A 80 11.02 0.86 -10.00
C GLN A 80 10.76 2.35 -10.25
N VAL A 81 10.72 3.15 -9.18
CA VAL A 81 10.41 4.59 -9.21
C VAL A 81 11.51 5.35 -8.48
N SER A 82 11.90 6.51 -9.02
CA SER A 82 12.87 7.42 -8.40
C SER A 82 12.24 8.82 -8.23
N PRO A 83 12.22 9.38 -7.01
CA PRO A 83 12.66 8.77 -5.75
C PRO A 83 11.73 7.61 -5.31
N PRO A 84 12.24 6.65 -4.51
CA PRO A 84 11.40 5.60 -3.96
C PRO A 84 10.36 6.18 -2.99
N ARG A 85 9.20 5.51 -2.90
CA ARG A 85 8.18 5.87 -1.92
C ARG A 85 8.68 5.55 -0.50
N SER A 86 8.53 6.52 0.42
CA SER A 86 8.82 6.29 1.83
C SER A 86 7.95 5.16 2.40
N PRO A 87 8.50 4.28 3.25
CA PRO A 87 7.73 3.27 3.96
C PRO A 87 6.57 3.88 4.76
N VAL A 88 5.49 3.13 4.90
CA VAL A 88 4.36 3.52 5.75
C VAL A 88 4.67 3.10 7.19
N THR A 89 4.51 4.03 8.13
CA THR A 89 4.58 3.72 9.56
C THR A 89 3.28 3.05 10.00
N LEU A 90 3.38 1.85 10.57
CA LEU A 90 2.26 1.20 11.26
C LEU A 90 2.35 1.47 12.75
N CYS A 91 1.24 1.92 13.33
CA CYS A 91 1.10 2.14 14.76
C CYS A 91 -0.03 1.26 15.30
N MET A 92 0.17 0.66 16.48
CA MET A 92 -0.88 0.02 17.25
C MET A 92 -1.32 0.94 18.37
N ALA A 93 -2.62 0.99 18.62
CA ALA A 93 -3.21 1.73 19.72
C ALA A 93 -4.22 0.86 20.46
N ARG A 94 -4.29 1.03 21.78
CA ARG A 94 -5.32 0.46 22.65
C ARG A 94 -5.86 1.53 23.58
N TRP A 95 -7.11 1.38 24.00
CA TRP A 95 -7.64 2.23 25.07
C TRP A 95 -7.17 1.71 26.43
N GLU A 96 -6.81 2.63 27.33
CA GLU A 96 -6.14 2.31 28.60
C GLU A 96 -7.02 1.49 29.56
N ASN A 97 -8.35 1.64 29.47
CA ASN A 97 -9.30 1.12 30.45
C ASN A 97 -10.07 -0.14 30.04
N HIS A 98 -9.71 -0.82 28.94
CA HIS A 98 -10.35 -2.08 28.51
C HIS A 98 -9.40 -3.27 28.67
N GLY A 99 -9.30 -3.79 29.91
CA GLY A 99 -8.36 -4.85 30.28
C GLY A 99 -9.03 -6.16 30.65
N GLY A 100 -9.47 -6.93 29.66
CA GLY A 100 -9.73 -8.36 29.85
C GLY A 100 -8.46 -9.17 29.59
N LYS A 101 -8.32 -10.35 30.20
CA LYS A 101 -7.16 -11.24 29.95
C LYS A 101 -6.93 -11.53 28.45
N ALA A 102 -8.01 -11.64 27.68
CA ALA A 102 -7.94 -11.84 26.23
C ALA A 102 -7.38 -10.61 25.47
N ALA A 103 -7.78 -9.40 25.87
CA ALA A 103 -7.29 -8.17 25.25
C ALA A 103 -5.81 -7.92 25.58
N GLU A 104 -5.40 -8.21 26.82
CA GLU A 104 -3.99 -8.14 27.22
C GLU A 104 -3.15 -9.18 26.48
N TRP A 105 -3.62 -10.42 26.39
CA TRP A 105 -2.96 -11.45 25.58
C TRP A 105 -2.82 -11.02 24.11
N PHE A 106 -3.88 -10.50 23.49
CA PHE A 106 -3.84 -10.05 22.11
C PHE A 106 -2.87 -8.90 21.90
N TRP A 107 -2.86 -7.92 22.82
CA TRP A 107 -1.91 -6.83 22.80
C TRP A 107 -0.47 -7.33 22.87
N GLN A 108 -0.16 -8.20 23.84
CA GLN A 108 1.18 -8.76 24.00
C GLN A 108 1.59 -9.56 22.75
N HIS A 109 0.69 -10.38 22.23
CA HIS A 109 0.93 -11.19 21.04
C HIS A 109 1.27 -10.31 19.83
N CYS A 110 0.42 -9.34 19.49
CA CYS A 110 0.66 -8.43 18.37
C CYS A 110 1.83 -7.46 18.59
N SER A 111 2.16 -7.14 19.85
CA SER A 111 3.31 -6.29 20.20
C SER A 111 4.64 -7.06 20.22
N THR A 112 4.63 -8.37 19.93
CA THR A 112 5.86 -9.17 19.83
C THR A 112 6.79 -8.54 18.79
N PRO A 113 8.07 -8.27 19.11
CA PRO A 113 9.01 -7.70 18.16
C PRO A 113 9.05 -8.50 16.86
N GLY A 114 8.89 -7.82 15.73
CA GLY A 114 8.93 -8.44 14.41
C GLY A 114 7.66 -9.19 14.00
N TYR A 115 6.58 -9.19 14.80
CA TYR A 115 5.32 -9.85 14.44
C TYR A 115 4.78 -9.39 13.07
N PHE A 116 4.91 -8.10 12.75
CA PHE A 116 4.52 -7.53 11.46
C PHE A 116 5.68 -7.34 10.47
N ALA A 117 6.88 -7.89 10.75
CA ALA A 117 8.08 -7.65 9.93
C ALA A 117 7.86 -8.05 8.46
N GLN A 118 7.22 -9.20 8.23
CA GLN A 118 6.91 -9.70 6.89
C GLN A 118 6.00 -8.75 6.08
N TRP A 119 5.15 -7.98 6.77
CA TRP A 119 4.22 -7.04 6.13
C TRP A 119 4.84 -5.66 5.94
N LEU A 120 5.75 -5.27 6.83
CA LEU A 120 6.44 -3.98 6.83
C LEU A 120 7.62 -3.93 5.86
N ASP A 121 8.32 -5.05 5.67
CA ASP A 121 9.45 -5.17 4.76
C ASP A 121 9.37 -6.46 3.92
N PRO A 122 8.47 -6.51 2.92
CA PRO A 122 8.29 -7.69 2.09
C PRO A 122 9.53 -8.01 1.23
N LEU A 123 10.51 -7.09 1.15
CA LEU A 123 11.77 -7.29 0.42
C LEU A 123 12.85 -7.96 1.27
N ARG A 124 12.57 -8.21 2.55
CA ARG A 124 13.46 -8.91 3.48
C ARG A 124 13.22 -10.42 3.51
N SER A 125 12.65 -10.99 2.45
CA SER A 125 12.42 -12.43 2.31
C SER A 125 13.68 -13.14 1.78
N ASP A 126 14.77 -13.01 2.52
CA ASP A 126 16.01 -13.80 2.39
C ASP A 126 16.38 -14.37 3.78
N VAL A 127 15.57 -15.30 4.29
CA VAL A 127 15.96 -16.38 5.23
C VAL A 127 15.07 -17.58 4.95
#